data_AF-A0A947FLJ1-F1
#
_entry.id   AF-A0A947FLJ1-F1
#
_cell.length_a   1.000
_cell.length_b   1.000
_cell.length_c   1.000
_cell.angle_alpha   90.00
_cell.angle_beta   90.00
_cell.angle_gamma   90.00
#
_symmetry.space_group_name_H-M   'P 1'
#
loop_
_entity.id
_entity.type
_entity.pdbx_description
1 polymer ?
#
loop_
_entity_poly.entity_id
_entity_poly.type
_entity_poly.pdbx_seq_one_letter_code
_entity_poly.pdbx_strand_id
1 'polypeptide(L)'
;MLDKEVVGRGILIDLDGVIYQSDRLIAGAVDALDWIRQQQIPHLFVTNTTSRSREALLDKFESLGFSAQIEEVMTPVVAATQWLDQHELHSAALFVPSGT
;
A
#
# COMPACT_ATOMS: atom_id res chain seq x y z
N MET A 1 -20.99 21.85 -0.70
CA MET A 1 -21.88 20.93 0.03
C MET A 1 -21.30 19.53 -0.09
N LEU A 2 -20.48 19.15 0.89
CA LEU A 2 -20.29 17.78 1.38
C LEU A 2 -19.48 17.97 2.69
N ASP A 3 -20.17 18.43 3.73
CA ASP A 3 -19.73 18.16 5.11
C ASP A 3 -19.95 16.67 5.32
N LYS A 4 -19.00 15.85 4.83
CA LYS A 4 -18.91 14.47 5.30
C LYS A 4 -18.14 14.53 6.59
N GLU A 5 -18.86 14.30 7.68
CA GLU A 5 -18.27 14.02 8.99
C GLU A 5 -17.22 12.92 8.79
N VAL A 6 -15.94 13.29 8.91
CA VAL A 6 -14.83 12.35 8.75
C VAL A 6 -14.80 11.48 10.00
N VAL A 7 -15.46 10.32 9.93
CA VAL A 7 -15.43 9.30 10.98
C VAL A 7 -14.05 8.65 10.97
N GLY A 8 -13.13 9.21 11.77
CA GLY A 8 -11.75 8.75 11.93
C GLY A 8 -10.73 9.53 11.08
N ARG A 9 -9.67 10.03 11.71
CA ARG A 9 -8.54 10.66 11.01
C ARG A 9 -7.42 9.63 10.85
N GLY A 10 -6.95 9.43 9.63
CA GLY A 10 -5.81 8.57 9.32
C GLY A 10 -5.06 9.07 8.09
N ILE A 11 -3.87 8.54 7.86
CA ILE A 11 -2.98 8.95 6.76
C ILE A 11 -2.86 7.79 5.76
N LEU A 12 -3.17 8.07 4.49
CA LEU A 12 -2.81 7.18 3.40
C LEU A 12 -1.46 7.62 2.84
N ILE A 13 -0.50 6.70 2.81
CA ILE A 13 0.90 6.99 2.51
C ILE A 13 1.25 6.29 1.20
N ASP A 14 1.51 7.06 0.15
CA ASP A 14 2.06 6.50 -1.09
C ASP A 14 3.52 6.03 -0.87
N LEU A 15 4.04 5.20 -1.77
CA LEU A 15 5.37 4.59 -1.64
C LEU A 15 6.41 5.26 -2.56
N ASP A 16 6.27 5.07 -3.87
CA ASP A 16 7.23 5.58 -4.86
C ASP A 16 7.13 7.11 -4.97
N GLY A 17 8.24 7.80 -4.73
CA GLY A 17 8.28 9.26 -4.71
C GLY A 17 7.82 9.89 -3.38
N VAL A 18 7.45 9.08 -2.38
CA VAL A 18 7.05 9.55 -1.04
C VAL A 18 7.93 8.96 0.06
N ILE A 19 8.08 7.63 0.12
CA ILE A 19 8.97 6.96 1.08
C ILE A 19 10.33 6.69 0.46
N TYR A 20 10.36 6.27 -0.79
CA TYR A 20 11.58 5.96 -1.52
C TYR A 20 11.48 6.36 -2.99
N GLN A 21 12.62 6.50 -3.65
CA GLN A 21 12.72 6.56 -5.10
C GLN A 21 13.71 5.49 -5.56
N SER A 22 13.22 4.52 -6.34
CA SER A 22 13.95 3.29 -6.67
C SER A 22 14.38 2.55 -5.38
N ASP A 23 15.68 2.44 -5.11
CA ASP A 23 16.26 1.74 -3.96
C ASP A 23 16.87 2.72 -2.94
N ARG A 24 16.38 3.96 -2.89
CA ARG A 24 16.85 4.99 -1.97
C ARG A 24 15.70 5.61 -1.21
N LEU A 25 15.85 5.75 0.11
CA LEU A 25 14.92 6.48 0.94
C LEU A 25 14.88 7.97 0.56
N ILE A 26 13.69 8.55 0.65
CA ILE A 26 13.52 10.01 0.63
C ILE A 26 13.91 10.56 2.00
N ALA A 27 14.67 11.66 2.01
CA ALA A 27 15.15 12.28 3.23
C ALA A 27 13.97 12.66 4.16
N GLY A 28 14.04 12.23 5.42
CA GLY A 28 13.00 12.45 6.42
C GLY A 28 11.79 11.53 6.34
N ALA A 29 11.71 10.61 5.37
CA ALA A 29 10.57 9.69 5.24
C ALA A 29 10.44 8.77 6.47
N VAL A 30 11.53 8.14 6.90
CA VAL A 30 11.53 7.25 8.08
C VAL A 30 11.24 8.05 9.36
N ASP A 31 11.83 9.24 9.51
CA ASP A 31 11.55 10.11 10.67
C ASP A 31 10.07 10.51 10.75
N ALA A 32 9.44 10.79 9.60
CA ALA A 32 8.02 11.07 9.53
C ALA A 32 7.16 9.85 9.88
N LEU A 33 7.53 8.66 9.41
CA LEU A 33 6.85 7.41 9.77
C LEU A 33 6.95 7.13 11.28
N ASP A 34 8.12 7.31 11.86
CA ASP A 34 8.33 7.12 13.30
C ASP A 34 7.54 8.15 14.11
N TRP A 35 7.47 9.40 13.65
CA TRP A 35 6.61 10.40 14.26
C TRP A 35 5.12 10.00 14.19
N ILE A 36 4.62 9.55 13.03
CA ILE A 36 3.23 9.08 12.85
C ILE A 36 2.92 7.95 13.86
N ARG A 37 3.84 6.99 14.01
CA ARG A 37 3.71 5.86 14.95
C ARG A 37 3.71 6.32 16.39
N GLN A 38 4.61 7.23 16.77
CA GLN A 38 4.67 7.80 18.11
C GLN A 38 3.39 8.57 18.47
N GLN A 39 2.80 9.26 17.50
CA GLN A 39 1.51 9.94 17.68
C GLN A 39 0.30 8.98 17.65
N GLN A 40 0.53 7.68 17.42
CA GLN A 40 -0.52 6.67 17.29
C GLN A 40 -1.55 7.02 16.23
N ILE A 41 -1.13 7.71 15.16
CA ILE A 41 -2.02 8.09 14.07
C ILE A 41 -2.24 6.85 13.19
N PRO A 42 -3.50 6.43 12.97
CA PRO A 42 -3.80 5.35 12.04
C PRO A 42 -3.26 5.67 10.65
N HIS A 43 -2.54 4.73 10.04
CA HIS A 43 -1.98 4.92 8.71
C HIS A 43 -2.04 3.63 7.89
N LEU A 44 -1.99 3.80 6.58
CA LEU A 44 -1.98 2.71 5.62
C LEU A 44 -1.09 3.09 4.44
N PHE A 45 -0.14 2.24 4.09
CA PHE A 45 0.63 2.34 2.86
C PHE A 45 -0.27 1.94 1.69
N VAL A 46 -0.39 2.81 0.69
CA VAL A 46 -1.24 2.58 -0.48
C VAL A 46 -0.40 2.80 -1.73
N THR A 47 -0.28 1.79 -2.59
CA THR A 47 0.43 1.91 -3.87
C THR A 47 -0.43 1.41 -5.02
N ASN A 48 -0.15 1.87 -6.24
CA ASN A 48 -0.75 1.36 -7.48
C ASN A 48 0.05 0.20 -8.10
N THR A 49 1.08 -0.31 -7.42
CA THR A 49 1.89 -1.42 -7.93
C THR A 49 1.08 -2.72 -7.98
N THR A 50 1.01 -3.34 -9.16
CA THR A 50 0.40 -4.67 -9.40
C THR A 50 1.41 -5.78 -9.64
N SER A 51 2.68 -5.43 -9.82
CA SER A 51 3.76 -6.35 -10.18
C SER A 51 4.53 -6.93 -9.00
N ARG A 52 4.23 -6.50 -7.77
CA ARG A 52 4.87 -6.97 -6.53
C ARG A 52 3.82 -7.41 -5.54
N SER A 53 4.08 -8.54 -4.86
CA SER A 53 3.25 -8.95 -3.73
C SER A 53 3.49 -8.04 -2.53
N ARG A 54 2.62 -8.09 -1.52
CA ARG A 54 2.80 -7.31 -0.29
C ARG A 54 4.05 -7.77 0.47
N GLU A 55 4.33 -9.07 0.48
CA GLU A 55 5.52 -9.65 1.11
C GLU A 55 6.80 -9.11 0.45
N ALA A 56 6.82 -9.03 -0.88
CA ALA A 56 7.95 -8.44 -1.60
C ALA A 56 8.11 -6.92 -1.33
N LEU A 57 7.03 -6.22 -1.00
CA LEU A 57 7.10 -4.82 -0.53
C LEU A 57 7.66 -4.75 0.89
N LEU A 58 7.25 -5.62 1.80
CA LEU A 58 7.80 -5.68 3.16
C LEU A 58 9.30 -6.00 3.14
N ASP A 59 9.74 -6.96 2.33
CA ASP A 59 11.16 -7.26 2.15
C ASP A 59 11.94 -6.03 1.65
N LYS A 60 11.33 -5.26 0.74
CA LYS A 60 11.91 -4.00 0.26
C LYS A 60 12.01 -2.97 1.39
N PHE A 61 10.96 -2.81 2.21
CA PHE A 61 10.98 -1.87 3.32
C PHE A 61 12.12 -2.21 4.29
N GLU A 62 12.25 -3.49 4.68
CA GLU A 62 13.31 -3.97 5.55
C GLU A 62 14.70 -3.67 4.96
N SER A 63 14.88 -3.90 3.66
CA SER A 63 16.14 -3.57 2.96
C SER A 63 16.47 -2.08 2.96
N LEU A 64 15.46 -1.22 3.07
CA LEU A 64 15.58 0.23 3.15
C LEU A 64 15.70 0.73 4.60
N GLY A 65 15.56 -0.15 5.60
CA GLY A 65 15.76 0.17 7.02
C GLY A 65 14.49 0.58 7.78
N PHE A 66 13.30 0.23 7.28
CA PHE A 66 12.05 0.38 8.04
C PHE A 66 11.14 -0.83 7.84
N SER A 67 10.26 -1.11 8.80
CA SER A 67 9.35 -2.26 8.74
C SER A 67 7.90 -1.83 8.63
N ALA A 68 7.00 -2.72 8.24
CA ALA A 68 5.54 -2.55 8.31
C ALA A 68 4.88 -3.92 8.49
N GLN A 69 3.63 -3.95 8.95
CA GLN A 69 2.81 -5.15 8.96
C GLN A 69 2.12 -5.35 7.60
N ILE A 70 1.77 -6.60 7.27
CA ILE A 70 1.15 -6.92 5.97
C ILE A 70 -0.23 -6.27 5.81
N GLU A 71 -0.93 -6.04 6.93
CA GLU A 71 -2.21 -5.33 7.01
C GLU A 71 -2.08 -3.83 6.80
N GLU A 72 -0.88 -3.27 7.01
CA GLU A 72 -0.59 -1.85 6.78
C GLU A 72 -0.34 -1.55 5.29
N VAL A 73 -0.38 -2.54 4.40
CA VAL A 73 -0.10 -2.38 2.96
C VAL A 73 -1.33 -2.72 2.12
N MET A 74 -1.82 -1.74 1.37
CA MET A 74 -2.88 -1.88 0.38
C MET A 74 -2.32 -1.74 -1.03
N THR A 75 -2.60 -2.73 -1.87
CA THR A 75 -2.26 -2.73 -3.31
C THR A 75 -3.53 -2.93 -4.13
N PRO A 76 -3.52 -2.65 -5.45
CA PRO A 76 -4.69 -2.88 -6.29
C PRO A 76 -5.06 -4.36 -6.37
N VAL A 77 -4.09 -5.26 -6.22
CA VAL A 77 -4.33 -6.71 -6.19
C VAL A 77 -5.15 -7.11 -4.96
N VAL A 78 -4.83 -6.55 -3.79
CA VAL A 78 -5.62 -6.79 -2.56
C VAL A 78 -7.02 -6.22 -2.70
N ALA A 79 -7.14 -4.98 -3.18
CA ALA A 79 -8.45 -4.35 -3.40
C ALA A 79 -9.31 -5.14 -4.40
N ALA A 80 -8.72 -5.61 -5.50
CA ALA A 80 -9.41 -6.43 -6.50
C ALA A 80 -9.84 -7.79 -5.93
N THR A 81 -8.98 -8.45 -5.15
CA THR A 81 -9.31 -9.74 -4.51
C THR A 81 -10.47 -9.59 -3.54
N GLN A 82 -10.41 -8.57 -2.66
CA GLN A 82 -11.50 -8.25 -1.74
C GLN A 82 -12.81 -7.94 -2.48
N TRP A 83 -12.73 -7.21 -3.58
CA TRP A 83 -13.90 -6.90 -4.40
C TRP A 83 -14.50 -8.16 -5.03
N LEU A 84 -13.68 -9.05 -5.58
CA LEU A 84 -14.13 -10.32 -6.15
C LEU A 84 -14.82 -11.20 -5.09
N ASP A 85 -14.22 -11.32 -3.91
CA ASP A 85 -14.79 -12.08 -2.79
C ASP A 85 -16.14 -11.51 -2.35
N GLN A 86 -16.27 -10.18 -2.26
CA GLN A 86 -17.52 -9.49 -1.91
C GLN A 86 -18.65 -9.73 -2.92
N HIS A 87 -18.31 -10.05 -4.17
CA HIS A 87 -19.28 -10.29 -5.25
C HIS A 87 -19.42 -11.79 -5.58
N GLU A 88 -18.86 -12.69 -4.75
CA GLU A 88 -18.91 -14.15 -4.94
C GLU A 88 -18.34 -14.59 -6.30
N LEU A 89 -17.37 -13.83 -6.83
CA LEU A 89 -16.72 -14.08 -8.11
C LEU A 89 -15.44 -14.89 -7.89
N HIS A 90 -15.56 -16.21 -7.90
CA HIS A 90 -14.45 -17.14 -7.62
C HIS A 90 -13.82 -17.76 -8.87
N SER A 91 -14.31 -17.40 -10.07
CA SER A 91 -13.78 -17.88 -11.35
C SER A 91 -13.24 -16.74 -12.18
N ALA A 92 -12.00 -16.87 -12.66
CA ALA A 92 -11.39 -15.95 -13.61
C ALA A 92 -10.95 -16.71 -14.87
N ALA A 93 -11.12 -16.08 -16.03
CA ALA A 93 -10.54 -16.55 -17.28
C ALA A 93 -9.29 -15.73 -17.60
N LEU A 94 -8.18 -16.40 -17.91
CA LEU A 94 -6.96 -15.73 -18.32
C LEU A 94 -7.04 -15.37 -19.80
N PHE A 95 -7.04 -14.06 -20.10
CA PHE A 95 -6.93 -13.56 -21.47
C PHE A 95 -5.48 -13.13 -21.72
N VAL A 96 -4.70 -14.00 -22.37
CA VAL A 96 -3.38 -13.65 -22.90
C VAL A 96 -3.55 -13.34 -24.39
N PRO A 97 -3.31 -12.10 -24.85
CA PRO A 97 -3.27 -11.85 -26.28
C PRO A 97 -2.18 -12.70 -26.93
N SER A 98 -2.44 -13.22 -28.13
CA SER A 98 -1.41 -13.89 -28.94
C SER A 98 -0.19 -12.98 -29.01
N GLY A 99 0.99 -13.49 -28.61
CA GLY A 99 2.17 -12.68 -28.34
C GLY A 99 2.49 -11.65 -29.43
N THR A 100 2.92 -10.46 -29.01
CA THR A 100 3.50 -9.42 -29.88
C THR A 100 4.86 -9.83 -30.40
#